data_AF-A0A6A8DRS1-F1
#
_entry.id   AF-A0A6A8DRS1-F1
#
_cell.length_a   1.000
_cell.length_b   1.000
_cell.length_c   1.000
_cell.angle_alpha   90.00
_cell.angle_beta   90.00
_cell.angle_gamma   90.00
#
_symmetry.space_group_name_H-M   'P 1'
#
loop_
_entity.id
_entity.type
_entity.pdbx_description
1 polymer ?
#
loop_
_entity_poly.entity_id
_entity_poly.type
_entity_poly.pdbx_seq_one_letter_code
_entity_poly.pdbx_strand_id
1 'polypeptide(L)' 'MADNYQCFYCDDSLTENGLRRINFFHNELEREETLCVDCYSEWLHGIKE' A
#
# COMPACT_ATOMS: atom_id res chain seq x y z
N MET A 1 -2.58 -6.42 21.38
CA MET A 1 -3.51 -6.21 20.26
C MET A 1 -2.66 -6.13 19.01
N ALA A 2 -2.84 -7.01 18.02
CA ALA A 2 -2.15 -6.88 16.75
C ALA A 2 -3.16 -6.25 15.77
N ASP A 3 -2.93 -4.99 15.41
CA ASP A 3 -3.59 -4.40 14.25
C ASP A 3 -3.13 -5.22 13.03
N ASN A 4 -4.04 -6.01 12.46
CA ASN A 4 -3.80 -6.68 11.18
C ASN A 4 -4.07 -5.65 10.09
N TYR A 5 -3.01 -5.01 9.59
CA TYR A 5 -3.09 -4.24 8.36
C TYR A 5 -3.17 -5.22 7.19
N GLN A 6 -3.83 -4.86 6.09
CA GLN A 6 -3.88 -5.69 4.89
C GLN A 6 -3.34 -4.94 3.69
N CYS A 7 -2.66 -5.66 2.80
CA CYS A 7 -2.17 -5.09 1.55
C CYS A 7 -3.34 -4.87 0.58
N PHE A 8 -3.50 -3.65 0.09
CA PHE A 8 -4.53 -3.31 -0.88
C PHE A 8 -4.42 -4.11 -2.19
N TYR A 9 -3.20 -4.46 -2.63
CA TYR A 9 -3.01 -5.17 -3.91
C TYR A 9 -3.10 -6.69 -3.81
N CYS A 10 -2.62 -7.30 -2.73
CA CYS A 10 -2.54 -8.76 -2.61
C CYS A 10 -3.36 -9.34 -1.44
N ASP A 11 -4.08 -8.50 -0.70
CA ASP A 11 -4.86 -8.83 0.51
C ASP A 11 -4.04 -9.46 1.65
N ASP A 12 -2.71 -9.50 1.50
CA ASP A 12 -1.80 -10.13 2.45
C ASP A 12 -1.81 -9.42 3.81
N SER A 13 -1.63 -10.19 4.88
CA SER A 13 -1.68 -9.66 6.25
C SER A 13 -0.34 -9.04 6.64
N LEU A 14 -0.37 -7.74 6.85
CA LEU A 14 0.79 -6.91 7.15
C LEU A 14 0.91 -6.66 8.64
N THR A 15 2.15 -6.75 9.10
CA THR A 15 2.55 -6.26 10.41
C THR A 15 2.94 -4.78 10.33
N GLU A 16 2.95 -4.07 11.46
CA GLU A 16 3.39 -2.66 11.52
C GLU A 16 4.73 -2.39 10.85
N ASN A 17 5.67 -3.34 10.91
CA ASN A 17 6.99 -3.19 10.28
C ASN A 17 6.96 -3.39 8.75
N GLY A 18 6.02 -4.19 8.24
CA GLY A 18 5.90 -4.57 6.83
C GLY A 18 4.93 -3.71 6.02
N LEU A 19 4.17 -2.82 6.67
CA LEU A 19 3.22 -1.94 5.98
C LEU A 19 3.92 -0.71 5.40
N ARG A 20 3.49 -0.32 4.20
CA ARG A 20 3.88 0.90 3.50
C ARG A 20 2.62 1.63 3.07
N ARG A 21 2.46 2.86 3.54
CA ARG A 21 1.31 3.69 3.17
C ARG A 21 1.61 4.42 1.88
N ILE A 22 0.65 4.43 0.98
CA ILE A 22 0.70 5.18 -0.27
C ILE A 22 -0.49 6.10 -0.38
N ASN A 23 -0.26 7.28 -0.93
CA ASN A 23 -1.32 8.17 -1.36
C ASN A 23 -1.48 8.03 -2.86
N PHE A 24 -2.64 7.55 -3.30
CA PHE A 24 -3.00 7.49 -4.70
C PHE A 24 -4.07 8.53 -4.98
N PHE A 25 -3.84 9.28 -6.05
CA PHE A 25 -4.75 10.26 -6.57
C PHE A 25 -5.57 9.61 -7.67
N HIS A 26 -6.84 9.36 -7.42
CA HIS A 26 -7.76 8.80 -8.41
C HIS A 26 -9.02 9.65 -8.49
N ASN A 27 -9.35 10.14 -9.69
CA ASN A 27 -10.49 11.04 -9.93
C ASN A 27 -10.53 12.25 -8.97
N GLU A 28 -9.43 12.99 -8.86
CA GLU A 28 -9.31 14.20 -8.03
C GLU A 28 -9.46 13.96 -6.51
N LEU A 29 -9.49 12.69 -6.08
CA LEU A 29 -9.51 12.28 -4.68
C LEU A 29 -8.16 11.67 -4.31
N GLU A 30 -7.53 12.23 -3.27
CA GLU A 30 -6.42 11.59 -2.57
C GLU A 30 -6.98 10.53 -1.63
N ARG A 31 -6.48 9.32 -1.72
CA ARG A 31 -6.79 8.24 -0.77
C ARG A 31 -5.49 7.61 -0.29
N GLU A 32 -5.45 7.31 1.01
CA GLU A 32 -4.35 6.62 1.67
C GLU A 32 -4.68 5.12 1.78
N GLU A 33 -3.83 4.25 1.28
CA GLU A 33 -3.95 2.79 1.44
C GLU A 33 -2.61 2.19 1.85
N THR A 34 -2.70 0.97 2.38
CA THR A 34 -1.55 0.20 2.83
C THR A 34 -1.16 -0.87 1.84
N LEU A 35 0.13 -0.98 1.57
CA LEU A 35 0.75 -2.01 0.76
C LEU A 35 1.83 -2.76 1.53
N CYS A 36 2.10 -3.99 1.12
CA CYS A 36 3.30 -4.70 1.54
C CYS A 36 4.54 -4.10 0.86
N VAL A 37 5.72 -4.47 1.36
CA VAL A 37 7.00 -3.99 0.80
C VAL A 37 7.15 -4.32 -0.69
N ASP A 38 6.77 -5.53 -1.11
CA ASP A 38 6.82 -5.95 -2.52
C ASP A 38 5.88 -5.13 -3.41
N CYS A 39 4.59 -5.07 -3.06
CA CYS A 39 3.61 -4.31 -3.83
C CYS A 39 3.90 -2.80 -3.83
N TYR A 40 4.45 -2.27 -2.74
CA TYR A 40 4.92 -0.89 -2.68
C TYR A 40 6.07 -0.65 -3.67
N SER A 41 7.02 -1.58 -3.77
CA SER A 41 8.11 -1.50 -4.74
C SER A 41 7.56 -1.52 -6.16
N GLU A 42 6.67 -2.45 -6.50
CA GLU A 42 6.05 -2.48 -7.84
C GLU A 42 5.26 -1.20 -8.14
N TRP A 43 4.51 -0.70 -7.16
CA TRP A 43 3.77 0.55 -7.29
C TRP A 43 4.68 1.75 -7.57
N LEU A 44 5.81 1.88 -6.86
CA LEU A 44 6.81 2.92 -7.15
C LEU A 44 7.40 2.82 -8.55
N HIS A 45 7.59 1.60 -9.07
CA HIS A 45 8.04 1.38 -10.44
C HIS A 45 6.97 1.78 -11.46
N GLY A 46 5.68 1.54 -11.16
CA GLY A 46 4.55 1.87 -12.04
C GLY A 46 4.19 3.35 -12.13
N ILE A 47 4.49 4.18 -11.11
CA ILE A 47 4.28 5.64 -11.16
C ILE A 47 5.26 6.34 -12.12
N LYS A 48 6.34 5.66 -12.52
CA LYS A 48 7.44 6.28 -13.25
C LYS A 48 7.22 6.42 -14.77
N GLU A 49 6.01 6.17 -15.28
CA GLU A 49 5.65 6.30 -16.70
C GLU A 49 4.64 7.43 -16.97
#